data_AF-A0A9P6PQA7-F1
#
_entry.id   AF-A0A9P6PQA7-F1
#
_cell.length_a   1.000
_cell.length_b   1.000
_cell.length_c   1.000
_cell.angle_alpha   90.00
_cell.angle_beta   90.00
_cell.angle_gamma   90.00
#
_symmetry.space_group_name_H-M   'P 1'
#
loop_
_entity.id
_entity.type
_entity.pdbx_description
1 polymer ?
#
loop_
_entity_poly.entity_id
_entity_poly.type
_entity_poly.pdbx_seq_one_letter_code
_entity_poly.pdbx_strand_id
1 'polypeptide(L)'
;MLDIKQADRAVKALLGHIEKKGQSKNQLMDDEQAVWLIIATKKFSDASKAKPYRIPLKHSIVAPDAEVCLFVKDPQKDYKRLLEEKQVKSVNKVIGVSKLRAKYKPYEAKRQLCASYGMFLADARVITVLPKLIGKTFFLKKKQPIPVDMTKGDLKKEIARAMGSTYMHMTSGTCTAIKVGLTSQSAAEITANIETAMPHIIEKIPRKWKNIQAINLKTNDSIALPIFNSLPDEGVTRIDTRGKQSSSMDQDGEDKDEDDEEEEEDDE
;
A
#
# COMPACT_ATOMS: atom_id res chain seq x y z
N MET A 1 23.04 11.96 -1.11
CA MET A 1 22.80 11.27 -2.40
C MET A 1 22.74 9.78 -2.08
N LEU A 2 21.76 9.03 -2.59
CA LEU A 2 21.67 7.59 -2.32
C LEU A 2 22.83 6.89 -3.04
N ASP A 3 23.53 5.97 -2.38
CA ASP A 3 24.57 5.17 -3.03
C ASP A 3 23.92 4.03 -3.85
N ILE A 4 23.96 4.18 -5.17
CA ILE A 4 23.40 3.21 -6.12
C ILE A 4 24.14 1.87 -6.05
N LYS A 5 25.45 1.89 -5.76
CA LYS A 5 26.24 0.65 -5.65
C LYS A 5 25.82 -0.15 -4.41
N GLN A 6 25.50 0.53 -3.32
CA GLN A 6 24.99 -0.10 -2.11
C GLN A 6 23.59 -0.68 -2.33
N ALA A 7 22.72 0.01 -3.08
CA ALA A 7 21.42 -0.51 -3.47
C ALA A 7 21.54 -1.77 -4.33
N ASP A 8 22.41 -1.78 -5.35
CA ASP A 8 22.66 -2.95 -6.20
C ASP A 8 23.18 -4.16 -5.39
N ARG A 9 24.13 -3.93 -4.48
CA ARG A 9 24.63 -4.97 -3.56
C ARG A 9 23.52 -5.53 -2.67
N ALA A 10 22.68 -4.66 -2.11
CA ALA A 10 21.57 -5.07 -1.27
C ALA A 10 20.54 -5.89 -2.06
N VAL A 11 20.19 -5.48 -3.28
CA VAL A 11 19.25 -6.21 -4.15
C VAL A 11 19.81 -7.59 -4.51
N LYS A 12 21.09 -7.67 -4.92
CA LYS A 12 21.75 -8.95 -5.24
C LYS A 12 21.81 -9.89 -4.04
N ALA A 13 22.17 -9.37 -2.87
CA ALA A 13 22.19 -10.15 -1.64
C ALA A 13 20.80 -10.67 -1.26
N LEU A 14 19.76 -9.86 -1.46
CA LEU A 14 18.37 -10.23 -1.19
C LEU A 14 17.87 -11.32 -2.14
N LEU A 15 18.12 -11.20 -3.45
CA LEU A 15 17.73 -12.22 -4.43
C LEU A 15 18.48 -13.54 -4.17
N GLY A 16 19.79 -13.49 -3.93
CA GLY A 16 20.56 -14.70 -3.60
C GLY A 16 20.15 -15.36 -2.28
N HIS A 17 19.66 -14.60 -1.30
CA HIS A 17 19.10 -15.17 -0.08
C HIS A 17 17.77 -15.91 -0.34
N ILE A 18 16.95 -15.38 -1.24
CA ILE A 18 15.65 -15.99 -1.59
C ILE A 18 15.87 -17.28 -2.37
N GLU A 19 16.79 -17.30 -3.32
CA GLU A 19 17.18 -18.53 -4.05
C GLU A 19 17.68 -19.62 -3.08
N LYS A 20 18.57 -19.28 -2.16
CA LYS A 20 19.06 -20.21 -1.13
C LYS A 20 17.96 -20.71 -0.20
N LYS A 21 17.05 -19.82 0.22
CA LYS A 21 15.93 -20.18 1.09
C LYS A 21 14.95 -21.11 0.38
N GLY A 22 14.69 -20.89 -0.92
CA GLY A 22 13.86 -21.76 -1.77
C GLY A 22 14.44 -23.16 -1.97
N GLN A 23 15.76 -23.34 -1.90
CA GLN A 23 16.39 -24.66 -1.93
C GLN A 23 16.32 -25.40 -0.59
N SER A 24 16.26 -24.67 0.53
CA SER A 24 16.32 -25.25 1.89
C SER A 24 14.98 -25.69 2.47
N LYS A 25 13.87 -25.16 1.95
CA LYS A 25 12.52 -25.53 2.36
C LYS A 25 11.74 -25.91 1.11
N ASN A 26 11.21 -27.13 1.06
CA ASN A 26 10.17 -27.56 0.12
C ASN A 26 8.84 -26.79 0.36
N GLN A 27 8.90 -25.47 0.49
CA GLN A 27 7.74 -24.59 0.41
C GLN A 27 7.50 -24.30 -1.06
N LEU A 28 6.28 -24.59 -1.50
CA LEU A 28 5.78 -24.39 -2.87
C LEU A 28 6.37 -23.10 -3.49
N MET A 29 7.05 -23.27 -4.62
CA MET A 29 7.86 -22.25 -5.28
C MET A 29 7.05 -21.14 -5.97
N ASP A 30 5.78 -20.96 -5.62
CA ASP A 30 4.82 -20.19 -6.43
C ASP A 30 4.45 -18.82 -5.83
N ASP A 31 4.96 -18.50 -4.64
CA ASP A 31 4.71 -17.18 -4.05
C ASP A 31 5.78 -16.19 -4.52
N GLU A 32 5.55 -15.61 -5.70
CA GLU A 32 6.27 -14.42 -6.16
C GLU A 32 6.21 -13.34 -5.06
N GLN A 33 7.37 -13.04 -4.45
CA GLN A 33 7.41 -12.13 -3.32
C GLN A 33 7.59 -10.68 -3.78
N ALA A 34 6.88 -9.79 -3.09
CA ALA A 34 7.05 -8.36 -3.27
C ALA A 34 8.35 -7.89 -2.58
N VAL A 35 9.16 -7.11 -3.30
CA VAL A 35 10.30 -6.38 -2.75
C VAL A 35 9.81 -5.02 -2.26
N TRP A 36 10.03 -4.75 -0.98
CA TRP A 36 9.61 -3.54 -0.28
C TRP A 36 10.80 -2.66 0.07
N LEU A 37 10.70 -1.38 -0.26
CA LEU A 37 11.55 -0.32 0.24
C LEU A 37 10.90 0.31 1.47
N ILE A 38 11.59 0.22 2.60
CA ILE A 38 11.17 0.73 3.90
C ILE A 38 11.91 2.02 4.18
N ILE A 39 11.17 3.10 4.38
CA ILE A 39 11.71 4.41 4.68
C ILE A 39 11.29 4.77 6.10
N ALA A 40 12.28 4.94 6.96
CA ALA A 40 12.12 5.46 8.30
C ALA A 40 12.42 6.96 8.30
N THR A 41 11.52 7.73 8.92
CA THR A 41 11.63 9.18 9.08
C THR A 41 11.87 9.56 10.53
N LYS A 42 12.63 10.64 10.76
CA LYS A 42 12.99 11.15 12.09
C LYS A 42 11.78 11.72 12.83
N LYS A 43 10.93 12.49 12.13
CA LYS A 43 9.69 13.04 12.67
C LYS A 43 8.49 12.53 11.88
N PHE A 44 7.46 12.14 12.62
CA PHE A 44 6.19 11.72 12.05
C PHE A 44 5.41 12.93 11.50
N SER A 45 4.47 12.62 10.62
CA SER A 45 3.54 13.59 10.02
C SER A 45 2.16 13.38 10.64
N ASP A 46 1.57 14.43 11.19
CA ASP A 46 0.18 14.37 11.71
C ASP A 46 -0.87 14.16 10.61
N ALA A 47 -0.55 14.50 9.36
CA ALA A 47 -1.48 14.37 8.25
C ALA A 47 -1.49 12.96 7.66
N SER A 48 -2.37 12.08 8.17
CA SER A 48 -2.74 10.84 7.48
C SER A 48 -3.65 11.19 6.30
N LYS A 49 -3.11 11.14 5.07
CA LYS A 49 -3.91 11.33 3.86
C LYS A 49 -4.37 9.98 3.34
N ALA A 50 -5.68 9.81 3.20
CA ALA A 50 -6.26 8.60 2.62
C ALA A 50 -5.92 8.39 1.14
N LYS A 51 -5.51 9.44 0.42
CA LYS A 51 -5.12 9.35 -0.99
C LYS A 51 -3.67 8.88 -1.11
N PRO A 52 -3.39 7.77 -1.83
CA PRO A 52 -2.03 7.34 -2.07
C PRO A 52 -1.29 8.30 -2.99
N TYR A 53 0.01 8.44 -2.78
CA TYR A 53 0.89 9.16 -3.68
C TYR A 53 1.40 8.23 -4.76
N ARG A 54 1.20 8.62 -6.01
CA ARG A 54 1.70 7.91 -7.18
C ARG A 54 3.18 8.21 -7.39
N ILE A 55 3.98 7.17 -7.53
CA ILE A 55 5.41 7.21 -7.83
C ILE A 55 5.62 6.47 -9.15
N PRO A 56 6.01 7.15 -10.24
CA PRO A 56 6.28 6.48 -11.51
C PRO A 56 7.49 5.56 -11.37
N LEU A 57 7.43 4.38 -11.99
CA LEU A 57 8.54 3.45 -12.08
C LEU A 57 8.98 3.27 -13.54
N LYS A 58 10.23 2.88 -13.73
CA LYS A 58 10.76 2.55 -15.05
C LYS A 58 10.27 1.19 -15.54
N HIS A 59 10.24 0.21 -14.64
CA HIS A 59 9.76 -1.15 -14.89
C HIS A 59 8.50 -1.39 -14.05
N SER A 60 7.40 -1.76 -14.70
CA SER A 60 6.12 -2.02 -14.04
C SER A 60 6.23 -3.21 -13.08
N ILE A 61 5.64 -3.07 -11.89
CA ILE A 61 5.52 -4.17 -10.91
C ILE A 61 4.27 -5.01 -11.19
N VAL A 62 3.33 -4.49 -11.97
CA VAL A 62 2.11 -5.21 -12.32
C VAL A 62 2.44 -6.15 -13.47
N ALA A 63 2.22 -7.44 -13.25
CA ALA A 63 2.37 -8.47 -14.27
C ALA A 63 1.43 -8.16 -15.46
N PRO A 64 1.85 -8.44 -16.71
CA PRO A 64 1.08 -8.07 -17.90
C PRO A 64 -0.27 -8.80 -18.00
N ASP A 65 -0.42 -9.93 -17.33
CA ASP A 65 -1.61 -10.77 -17.22
C ASP A 65 -2.49 -10.43 -16.00
N ALA A 66 -2.05 -9.53 -15.12
CA ALA A 66 -2.75 -9.24 -13.87
C ALA A 66 -4.16 -8.68 -14.12
N GLU A 67 -5.16 -9.28 -13.45
CA GLU A 67 -6.53 -8.79 -13.56
C GLU A 67 -6.72 -7.45 -12.84
N VAL A 68 -7.22 -6.46 -13.57
CA VAL A 68 -7.49 -5.10 -13.07
C VAL A 68 -8.98 -4.88 -12.89
N CYS A 69 -9.37 -4.41 -11.71
CA CYS A 69 -10.74 -4.04 -11.38
C CYS A 69 -10.88 -2.52 -11.22
N LEU A 70 -11.88 -1.92 -11.88
CA LEU A 70 -12.18 -0.50 -11.83
C LEU A 70 -13.50 -0.23 -11.07
N PHE A 71 -13.41 0.59 -10.03
CA PHE A 71 -14.56 1.13 -9.31
C PHE A 71 -15.01 2.47 -9.91
N VAL A 72 -16.27 2.52 -10.34
CA VAL A 72 -16.86 3.70 -10.99
C VAL A 72 -18.11 4.18 -10.26
N LYS A 73 -18.43 5.47 -10.46
CA LYS A 73 -19.73 6.01 -10.08
C LYS A 73 -20.83 5.38 -10.96
N ASP A 74 -22.02 5.20 -10.41
CA ASP A 74 -23.18 4.80 -11.21
C ASP A 74 -23.63 5.94 -12.15
N PRO A 75 -24.09 5.64 -13.38
CA PRO A 75 -24.33 4.31 -13.96
C PRO A 75 -23.09 3.67 -14.60
N GLN A 76 -22.88 2.38 -14.32
CA GLN A 76 -21.75 1.59 -14.87
C GLN A 76 -21.71 1.46 -16.41
N LYS A 77 -22.85 1.62 -17.09
CA LYS A 77 -22.98 1.36 -18.54
C LYS A 77 -22.15 2.36 -19.35
N ASP A 78 -22.19 3.62 -18.94
CA ASP A 78 -21.49 4.72 -19.61
C ASP A 78 -19.98 4.52 -19.56
N TYR A 79 -19.46 4.06 -18.43
CA TYR A 79 -18.03 3.77 -18.28
C TYR A 79 -17.58 2.56 -19.10
N LYS A 80 -18.44 1.55 -19.28
CA LYS A 80 -18.12 0.43 -20.18
C LYS A 80 -18.03 0.89 -21.64
N ARG A 81 -19.01 1.68 -22.08
CA ARG A 81 -19.00 2.28 -23.43
C ARG A 81 -17.76 3.15 -23.65
N LEU A 82 -17.39 3.95 -22.65
CA LEU A 82 -16.21 4.81 -22.72
C LEU A 82 -14.89 4.03 -22.74
N LEU A 83 -14.83 2.87 -22.07
CA LEU A 83 -13.67 1.97 -22.12
C LEU A 83 -13.56 1.26 -23.48
N GLU A 84 -14.68 0.88 -24.08
CA GLU A 84 -14.77 0.30 -25.42
C GLU A 84 -14.35 1.31 -26.50
N GLU A 85 -14.89 2.53 -26.42
CA GLU A 85 -14.57 3.64 -27.33
C GLU A 85 -13.07 4.00 -27.29
N LYS A 86 -12.48 4.03 -26.09
CA LYS A 86 -11.06 4.31 -25.91
C LYS A 86 -10.14 3.08 -26.04
N GLN A 87 -10.71 1.91 -26.37
CA GLN A 87 -10.01 0.63 -26.55
C GLN A 87 -9.06 0.26 -25.40
N VAL A 88 -9.49 0.44 -24.15
CA VAL A 88 -8.69 0.05 -22.98
C VAL A 88 -8.95 -1.43 -22.67
N LYS A 89 -8.10 -2.32 -23.18
CA LYS A 89 -8.16 -3.76 -22.88
C LYS A 89 -7.58 -4.16 -21.52
N SER A 90 -6.92 -3.22 -20.83
CA SER A 90 -6.22 -3.48 -19.57
C SER A 90 -7.13 -3.54 -18.33
N VAL A 91 -8.46 -3.42 -18.47
CA VAL A 91 -9.42 -3.47 -17.35
C VAL A 91 -10.38 -4.64 -17.55
N ASN A 92 -10.29 -5.65 -16.70
CA ASN A 92 -11.09 -6.88 -16.79
C ASN A 92 -12.50 -6.70 -16.24
N LYS A 93 -12.65 -5.95 -15.13
CA LYS A 93 -13.93 -5.78 -14.43
C LYS A 93 -14.21 -4.34 -14.07
N VAL A 94 -15.42 -3.89 -14.40
CA VAL A 94 -15.97 -2.59 -13.96
C VAL A 94 -17.08 -2.83 -12.96
N ILE A 95 -16.96 -2.26 -11.76
CA ILE A 95 -17.91 -2.39 -10.66
C ILE A 95 -18.41 -1.00 -10.24
N GLY A 96 -19.72 -0.81 -10.24
CA GLY A 96 -20.36 0.40 -9.72
C GLY A 96 -20.45 0.39 -8.19
N VAL A 97 -20.47 1.57 -7.57
CA VAL A 97 -20.58 1.73 -6.10
C VAL A 97 -21.86 1.06 -5.57
N SER A 98 -22.98 1.17 -6.27
CA SER A 98 -24.25 0.53 -5.87
C SER A 98 -24.14 -1.00 -5.83
N LYS A 99 -23.48 -1.60 -6.83
CA LYS A 99 -23.23 -3.04 -6.86
C LYS A 99 -22.28 -3.50 -5.77
N LEU A 100 -21.25 -2.70 -5.47
CA LEU A 100 -20.33 -2.99 -4.38
C LEU A 100 -21.05 -3.03 -3.03
N ARG A 101 -21.99 -2.10 -2.82
CA ARG A 101 -22.80 -2.02 -1.60
C ARG A 101 -23.79 -3.19 -1.46
N ALA A 102 -24.42 -3.61 -2.56
CA ALA A 102 -25.41 -4.68 -2.52
C ALA A 102 -24.78 -6.10 -2.49
N LYS A 103 -23.85 -6.39 -3.40
CA LYS A 103 -23.34 -7.76 -3.63
C LYS A 103 -22.16 -8.13 -2.74
N TYR A 104 -21.31 -7.17 -2.38
CA TYR A 104 -20.07 -7.42 -1.64
C TYR A 104 -20.16 -6.95 -0.19
N LYS A 105 -21.36 -6.97 0.40
CA LYS A 105 -21.55 -6.72 1.84
C LYS A 105 -20.93 -7.84 2.71
N PRO A 106 -21.10 -9.14 2.39
CA PRO A 106 -20.51 -10.23 3.17
C PRO A 106 -18.98 -10.18 3.18
N TYR A 107 -18.37 -10.54 4.31
CA TYR A 107 -16.92 -10.54 4.47
C TYR A 107 -16.21 -11.50 3.52
N GLU A 108 -16.80 -12.66 3.26
CA GLU A 108 -16.25 -13.66 2.33
C GLU A 108 -16.15 -13.09 0.90
N ALA A 109 -17.22 -12.46 0.40
CA ALA A 109 -17.24 -11.85 -0.92
C ALA A 109 -16.16 -10.77 -1.08
N LYS A 110 -15.88 -9.98 -0.02
CA LYS A 110 -14.78 -8.99 -0.02
C LYS A 110 -13.41 -9.66 -0.08
N ARG A 111 -13.21 -10.76 0.65
CA ARG A 111 -11.96 -11.53 0.63
C ARG A 111 -11.72 -12.16 -0.73
N GLN A 112 -12.76 -12.75 -1.33
CA GLN A 112 -12.72 -13.30 -2.69
C GLN A 112 -12.39 -12.21 -3.71
N LEU A 113 -13.07 -11.05 -3.67
CA LEU A 113 -12.78 -9.94 -4.58
C LEU A 113 -11.31 -9.49 -4.50
N CYS A 114 -10.77 -9.39 -3.28
CA CYS A 114 -9.37 -9.03 -3.04
C CYS A 114 -8.36 -10.11 -3.49
N ALA A 115 -8.77 -11.37 -3.53
CA ALA A 115 -7.95 -12.48 -3.99
C ALA A 115 -7.93 -12.58 -5.52
N SER A 116 -9.08 -12.44 -6.20
CA SER A 116 -9.19 -12.58 -7.65
C SER A 116 -8.41 -11.53 -8.43
N TYR A 117 -8.42 -10.27 -7.96
CA TYR A 117 -7.80 -9.17 -8.70
C TYR A 117 -6.42 -8.78 -8.15
N GLY A 118 -5.49 -8.48 -9.05
CA GLY A 118 -4.14 -8.01 -8.72
C GLY A 118 -4.08 -6.52 -8.41
N MET A 119 -4.90 -5.72 -9.11
CA MET A 119 -4.90 -4.26 -9.01
C MET A 119 -6.31 -3.69 -8.98
N PHE A 120 -6.52 -2.67 -8.15
CA PHE A 120 -7.78 -1.95 -8.05
C PHE A 120 -7.58 -0.49 -8.46
N LEU A 121 -8.38 -0.03 -9.41
CA LEU A 121 -8.48 1.35 -9.84
C LEU A 121 -9.82 1.91 -9.36
N ALA A 122 -9.89 3.20 -9.10
CA ALA A 122 -11.09 3.89 -8.66
C ALA A 122 -11.15 5.29 -9.23
N ASP A 123 -12.34 5.71 -9.64
CA ASP A 123 -12.59 7.11 -9.94
C ASP A 123 -12.29 7.98 -8.71
N ALA A 124 -11.58 9.09 -8.89
CA ALA A 124 -11.23 10.04 -7.82
C ALA A 124 -12.42 10.43 -6.93
N ARG A 125 -13.65 10.43 -7.47
CA ARG A 125 -14.89 10.77 -6.77
C ARG A 125 -15.39 9.68 -5.82
N VAL A 126 -15.06 8.41 -6.06
CA VAL A 126 -15.57 7.29 -5.25
C VAL A 126 -14.62 6.88 -4.11
N ILE A 127 -13.37 7.32 -4.15
CA ILE A 127 -12.30 6.93 -3.21
C ILE A 127 -12.60 7.25 -1.76
N THR A 128 -13.34 8.32 -1.48
CA THR A 128 -13.72 8.67 -0.10
C THR A 128 -14.73 7.69 0.50
N VAL A 129 -15.54 7.06 -0.34
CA VAL A 129 -16.59 6.11 0.07
C VAL A 129 -16.07 4.67 0.09
N LEU A 130 -15.09 4.35 -0.75
CA LEU A 130 -14.55 3.00 -0.92
C LEU A 130 -14.05 2.32 0.37
N PRO A 131 -13.32 2.98 1.30
CA PRO A 131 -12.83 2.35 2.53
C PRO A 131 -13.93 1.68 3.35
N LYS A 132 -15.12 2.29 3.43
CA LYS A 132 -16.28 1.75 4.14
C LYS A 132 -16.89 0.52 3.44
N LEU A 133 -16.79 0.46 2.11
CA LEU A 133 -17.40 -0.60 1.30
C LEU A 133 -16.50 -1.84 1.18
N ILE A 134 -15.21 -1.64 0.88
CA ILE A 134 -14.25 -2.73 0.65
C ILE A 134 -13.78 -3.40 1.95
N GLY A 135 -13.93 -2.70 3.09
CA GLY A 135 -13.54 -3.21 4.41
C GLY A 135 -12.03 -3.27 4.63
N LYS A 136 -11.62 -3.75 5.81
CA LYS A 136 -10.22 -3.74 6.29
C LYS A 136 -9.30 -4.68 5.50
N THR A 137 -9.83 -5.72 4.86
CA THR A 137 -9.05 -6.75 4.13
C THR A 137 -8.18 -6.15 3.02
N PHE A 138 -8.70 -5.16 2.30
CA PHE A 138 -7.97 -4.47 1.24
C PHE A 138 -6.80 -3.63 1.78
N PHE A 139 -6.98 -3.02 2.95
CA PHE A 139 -5.96 -2.23 3.62
C PHE A 139 -4.85 -3.12 4.19
N LEU A 140 -5.22 -4.26 4.79
CA LEU A 140 -4.28 -5.23 5.34
C LEU A 140 -3.37 -5.83 4.25
N LYS A 141 -3.96 -6.24 3.11
CA LYS A 141 -3.21 -6.75 1.95
C LYS A 141 -2.53 -5.66 1.12
N LYS A 142 -2.66 -4.37 1.51
CA LYS A 142 -2.15 -3.20 0.77
C LYS A 142 -2.60 -3.14 -0.70
N LYS A 143 -3.76 -3.72 -1.03
CA LYS A 143 -4.40 -3.67 -2.35
C LYS A 143 -5.45 -2.55 -2.40
N GLN A 144 -5.14 -1.38 -1.87
CA GLN A 144 -6.09 -0.27 -1.80
C GLN A 144 -6.35 0.30 -3.21
N PRO A 145 -7.58 0.77 -3.52
CA PRO A 145 -7.89 1.30 -4.83
C PRO A 145 -7.12 2.59 -5.17
N ILE A 146 -6.64 2.65 -6.41
CA ILE A 146 -5.81 3.74 -6.91
C ILE A 146 -6.68 4.81 -7.61
N PRO A 147 -6.47 6.10 -7.32
CA PRO A 147 -7.15 7.18 -8.03
C PRO A 147 -6.81 7.24 -9.50
N VAL A 148 -7.84 7.21 -10.34
CA VAL A 148 -7.79 7.53 -11.77
C VAL A 148 -8.84 8.60 -12.08
N ASP A 149 -8.40 9.68 -12.71
CA ASP A 149 -9.30 10.74 -13.17
C ASP A 149 -9.93 10.32 -14.50
N MET A 150 -11.18 9.89 -14.47
CA MET A 150 -11.92 9.45 -15.67
C MET A 150 -12.34 10.62 -16.58
N THR A 151 -12.16 11.87 -16.15
CA THR A 151 -12.57 13.08 -16.88
C THR A 151 -11.51 13.64 -17.82
N LYS A 152 -10.23 13.29 -17.62
CA LYS A 152 -9.13 13.78 -18.46
C LYS A 152 -9.09 13.02 -19.81
N GLY A 153 -8.73 13.73 -20.87
CA GLY A 153 -8.89 13.30 -22.28
C GLY A 153 -8.33 11.92 -22.61
N ASP A 154 -7.15 11.56 -22.09
CA ASP A 154 -6.47 10.31 -22.44
C ASP A 154 -6.56 9.25 -21.33
N LEU A 155 -7.71 8.58 -21.24
CA LEU A 155 -7.93 7.52 -20.24
C LEU A 155 -6.91 6.37 -20.37
N LYS A 156 -6.59 5.98 -21.61
CA LYS A 156 -5.62 4.90 -21.88
C LYS A 156 -4.24 5.24 -21.32
N LYS A 157 -3.80 6.48 -21.49
CA LYS A 157 -2.51 6.97 -20.99
C LYS A 157 -2.50 7.04 -19.47
N GLU A 158 -3.61 7.50 -18.87
CA GLU A 158 -3.71 7.57 -17.41
C GLU A 158 -3.72 6.19 -16.76
N ILE A 159 -4.42 5.21 -17.35
CA ILE A 159 -4.43 3.81 -16.89
C ILE A 159 -3.07 3.17 -17.07
N ALA A 160 -2.43 3.31 -18.24
CA ALA A 160 -1.08 2.79 -18.47
C ALA A 160 -0.06 3.40 -17.48
N ARG A 161 -0.18 4.70 -17.21
CA ARG A 161 0.63 5.38 -16.20
C ARG A 161 0.33 4.87 -14.80
N ALA A 162 -0.94 4.59 -14.48
CA ALA A 162 -1.33 4.06 -13.19
C ALA A 162 -0.76 2.66 -12.96
N MET A 163 -0.75 1.80 -13.99
CA MET A 163 -0.16 0.46 -13.97
C MET A 163 1.36 0.49 -13.83
N GLY A 164 2.04 1.38 -14.56
CA GLY A 164 3.50 1.57 -14.47
C GLY A 164 3.99 2.36 -13.26
N SER A 165 3.13 2.63 -12.28
CA SER A 165 3.50 3.38 -11.07
C SER A 165 3.32 2.53 -9.82
N THR A 166 4.16 2.78 -8.81
CA THR A 166 3.93 2.31 -7.45
C THR A 166 3.24 3.37 -6.61
N TYR A 167 2.69 2.95 -5.47
CA TYR A 167 1.88 3.80 -4.61
C TYR A 167 2.42 3.81 -3.19
N MET A 168 2.69 5.01 -2.69
CA MET A 168 3.07 5.26 -1.32
C MET A 168 1.84 5.71 -0.53
N HIS A 169 1.49 4.94 0.50
CA HIS A 169 0.46 5.30 1.46
C HIS A 169 1.15 5.94 2.65
N MET A 170 0.89 7.22 2.90
CA MET A 170 1.44 7.90 4.07
C MET A 170 0.65 7.49 5.30
N THR A 171 1.32 6.83 6.23
CA THR A 171 0.80 6.55 7.57
C THR A 171 1.16 7.70 8.50
N SER A 172 0.45 7.82 9.62
CA SER A 172 0.80 8.75 10.71
C SER A 172 2.05 8.33 11.50
N GLY A 173 2.68 7.20 11.14
CA GLY A 173 3.89 6.70 11.76
C GLY A 173 5.17 7.24 11.13
N THR A 174 6.30 6.82 11.68
CA THR A 174 7.64 7.16 11.17
C THR A 174 8.10 6.27 10.01
N CYS A 175 7.47 5.09 9.84
CA CYS A 175 7.88 4.07 8.89
C CYS A 175 6.86 3.93 7.76
N THR A 176 7.31 4.04 6.51
CA THR A 176 6.50 3.79 5.32
C THR A 176 7.14 2.69 4.46
N ALA A 177 6.31 1.76 3.99
CA ALA A 177 6.73 0.66 3.15
C ALA A 177 6.17 0.80 1.73
N ILE A 178 7.05 0.82 0.73
CA ILE A 178 6.73 1.07 -0.68
C ILE A 178 7.14 -0.16 -1.48
N LYS A 179 6.26 -0.67 -2.35
CA LYS A 179 6.60 -1.79 -3.24
C LYS A 179 7.47 -1.27 -4.39
N VAL A 180 8.66 -1.83 -4.59
CA VAL A 180 9.62 -1.37 -5.62
C VAL A 180 9.91 -2.40 -6.71
N GLY A 181 9.56 -3.66 -6.46
CA GLY A 181 9.73 -4.75 -7.42
C GLY A 181 9.08 -6.05 -6.97
N LEU A 182 9.24 -7.05 -7.81
CA LEU A 182 8.95 -8.46 -7.51
C LEU A 182 10.26 -9.25 -7.55
N THR A 183 10.31 -10.39 -6.88
CA THR A 183 11.48 -11.27 -6.90
C THR A 183 11.78 -11.85 -8.28
N SER A 184 10.79 -11.94 -9.18
CA SER A 184 10.97 -12.40 -10.55
C SER A 184 11.70 -11.39 -11.45
N GLN A 185 11.81 -10.14 -11.01
CA GLN A 185 12.51 -9.10 -11.78
C GLN A 185 14.02 -9.17 -11.57
N SER A 186 14.76 -8.71 -12.56
CA SER A 186 16.22 -8.69 -12.46
C SER A 186 16.70 -7.65 -11.45
N ALA A 187 17.88 -7.89 -10.86
CA ALA A 187 18.49 -6.96 -9.89
C ALA A 187 18.68 -5.54 -10.47
N ALA A 188 19.00 -5.46 -11.77
CA ALA A 188 19.19 -4.19 -12.48
C ALA A 188 17.89 -3.40 -12.62
N GLU A 189 16.78 -4.06 -12.93
CA GLU A 189 15.46 -3.43 -13.05
C GLU A 189 14.97 -2.88 -11.70
N ILE A 190 15.14 -3.66 -10.62
CA ILE A 190 14.77 -3.23 -9.27
C ILE A 190 15.62 -2.02 -8.85
N THR A 191 16.91 -2.01 -9.18
CA THR A 191 17.81 -0.89 -8.86
C THR A 191 17.43 0.37 -9.65
N ALA A 192 17.09 0.24 -10.93
CA ALA A 192 16.58 1.35 -11.74
C ALA A 192 15.21 1.87 -11.23
N ASN A 193 14.36 0.99 -10.73
CA ASN A 193 13.11 1.36 -10.07
C ASN A 193 13.37 2.14 -8.77
N ILE A 194 14.33 1.73 -7.95
CA ILE A 194 14.71 2.47 -6.74
C ILE A 194 15.26 3.86 -7.12
N GLU A 195 16.15 3.95 -8.09
CA GLU A 195 16.74 5.21 -8.56
C GLU A 195 15.67 6.21 -9.02
N THR A 196 14.70 5.74 -9.80
CA THR A 196 13.59 6.59 -10.28
C THR A 196 12.58 6.93 -9.19
N ALA A 197 12.29 5.99 -8.28
CA ALA A 197 11.33 6.20 -7.20
C ALA A 197 11.83 7.19 -6.14
N MET A 198 13.11 7.13 -5.78
CA MET A 198 13.68 7.92 -4.69
C MET A 198 13.43 9.44 -4.78
N PRO A 199 13.72 10.15 -5.89
CA PRO A 199 13.48 11.59 -5.97
C PRO A 199 12.00 11.94 -5.77
N HIS A 200 11.09 11.15 -6.34
CA HIS A 200 9.65 11.33 -6.16
C HIS A 200 9.20 11.09 -4.72
N ILE A 201 9.79 10.10 -4.04
CA ILE A 201 9.48 9.83 -2.63
C ILE A 201 9.95 10.97 -1.73
N ILE A 202 11.20 11.42 -1.92
CA ILE A 202 11.80 12.49 -1.11
C ILE A 202 11.00 13.80 -1.24
N GLU A 203 10.47 14.10 -2.43
CA GLU A 203 9.66 15.29 -2.65
C GLU A 203 8.35 15.28 -1.85
N LYS A 204 7.77 14.10 -1.61
CA LYS A 204 6.49 13.96 -0.88
C LYS A 204 6.66 13.79 0.62
N ILE A 205 7.85 13.42 1.09
CA ILE A 205 8.14 13.35 2.53
C ILE A 205 8.25 14.77 3.12
N PRO A 206 7.57 15.07 4.23
CA PRO A 206 7.72 16.33 4.93
C PRO A 206 9.17 16.58 5.32
N ARG A 207 9.66 17.81 5.07
CA ARG A 207 11.06 18.21 5.29
C ARG A 207 12.08 17.44 4.42
N LYS A 208 11.61 16.73 3.38
CA LYS A 208 12.41 16.10 2.32
C LYS A 208 13.51 15.20 2.88
N TRP A 209 14.73 15.31 2.34
CA TRP A 209 15.88 14.47 2.70
C TRP A 209 16.27 14.57 4.18
N LYS A 210 16.12 15.75 4.80
CA LYS A 210 16.51 15.96 6.20
C LYS A 210 15.70 15.11 7.19
N ASN A 211 14.49 14.70 6.79
CA ASN A 211 13.65 13.87 7.65
C ASN A 211 13.93 12.37 7.50
N ILE A 212 14.68 11.94 6.49
CA ILE A 212 14.92 10.51 6.27
C ILE A 212 16.00 10.05 7.24
N GLN A 213 15.64 9.08 8.09
CA GLN A 213 16.55 8.45 9.05
C GLN A 213 17.23 7.24 8.43
N ALA A 214 16.45 6.31 7.89
CA ALA A 214 16.98 5.08 7.32
C ALA A 214 16.17 4.65 6.10
N ILE A 215 16.85 4.00 5.16
CA ILE A 215 16.24 3.36 3.99
C ILE A 215 16.71 1.92 4.00
N ASN A 216 15.77 1.00 4.13
CA ASN A 216 16.03 -0.43 4.17
C ASN A 216 15.26 -1.15 3.07
N LEU A 217 15.81 -2.24 2.55
CA LEU A 217 15.19 -3.10 1.56
C LEU A 217 14.82 -4.44 2.21
N LYS A 218 13.59 -4.92 2.02
CA LYS A 218 13.16 -6.22 2.55
C LYS A 218 12.15 -6.89 1.62
N THR A 219 11.93 -8.19 1.80
CA THR A 219 10.74 -8.89 1.29
C THR A 219 9.74 -9.10 2.43
N ASN A 220 8.74 -9.96 2.23
CA ASN A 220 7.74 -10.26 3.24
C ASN A 220 8.37 -10.95 4.47
N ASP A 221 9.26 -11.93 4.25
CA ASP A 221 9.84 -12.77 5.30
C ASP A 221 11.36 -12.62 5.48
N SER A 222 11.99 -11.69 4.76
CA SER A 222 13.45 -11.50 4.82
C SER A 222 13.87 -10.41 5.79
N ILE A 223 15.15 -10.47 6.18
CA ILE A 223 15.80 -9.45 7.00
C ILE A 223 15.95 -8.16 6.17
N ALA A 224 15.71 -7.02 6.82
CA ALA A 224 15.83 -5.73 6.16
C ALA A 224 17.30 -5.35 5.96
N LEU A 225 17.72 -5.19 4.71
CA LEU A 225 19.06 -4.77 4.32
C LEU A 225 19.15 -3.23 4.27
N PRO A 226 20.02 -2.60 5.06
CA PRO A 226 20.15 -1.15 5.06
C PRO A 226 20.86 -0.66 3.80
N ILE A 227 20.25 0.32 3.12
CA ILE A 227 20.83 1.05 1.98
C ILE A 227 21.41 2.38 2.47
N PHE A 228 20.69 3.06 3.37
CA PHE A 228 21.10 4.34 3.93
C PHE A 228 20.72 4.41 5.40
N ASN A 229 21.59 4.98 6.21
CA ASN A 229 21.32 5.28 7.61
C ASN A 229 21.95 6.63 7.96
N SER A 230 21.18 7.53 8.56
CA SER A 230 21.67 8.76 9.14
C SER A 230 21.78 8.60 10.64
N LEU A 231 22.82 9.18 11.23
CA LEU A 231 22.90 9.28 12.68
C LEU A 231 21.67 10.05 13.22
N PRO A 232 21.13 9.67 14.39
CA PRO A 232 20.17 10.50 15.10
C PRO A 232 20.78 11.89 15.31
N ASP A 233 20.02 12.96 15.07
CA ASP A 233 20.49 14.28 15.50
C ASP A 233 20.53 14.24 17.04
N GLU A 234 21.64 14.65 17.65
CA GLU A 234 21.90 14.62 19.11
C GLU A 234 20.94 15.49 19.96
N GLY A 235 19.82 15.94 19.39
CA GLY A 235 18.85 16.83 20.02
C GLY A 235 17.40 16.41 19.84
N VAL A 236 17.10 15.10 19.79
CA VAL A 236 15.71 14.65 20.03
C VAL A 236 15.43 14.90 21.52
N THR A 237 14.92 16.09 21.82
CA THR A 237 14.30 16.41 23.11
C THR A 237 13.41 15.24 23.50
N ARG A 238 13.81 14.53 24.55
CA ARG A 238 12.93 13.66 25.32
C ARG A 238 11.64 14.44 25.52
N ILE A 239 10.52 13.87 25.10
CA ILE A 239 9.22 14.42 25.47
C ILE A 239 9.17 14.27 26.99
N ASP A 240 9.41 15.36 27.72
CA ASP A 240 9.22 15.43 29.16
C ASP A 240 7.72 15.22 29.41
N THR A 241 7.34 14.04 29.88
CA THR A 241 5.97 13.73 30.34
C THR A 241 5.67 14.35 31.71
N ARG A 242 6.34 15.46 32.07
CA ARG A 242 6.07 16.23 33.28
C ARG A 242 5.27 17.48 32.93
N GLY A 243 3.95 17.36 32.98
CA GLY A 243 3.09 18.54 32.86
C GLY A 243 1.62 18.29 32.57
N LYS A 244 0.94 17.45 33.37
CA LYS A 244 -0.49 17.61 33.68
C LYS A 244 -0.89 16.71 34.86
N GLN A 245 -0.49 17.13 36.05
CA GLN A 245 -1.28 16.88 37.27
C GLN A 245 -1.96 18.21 37.60
N SER A 246 -3.28 18.26 37.44
CA SER A 246 -4.15 19.21 38.13
C SER A 246 -5.55 18.58 38.25
N SER A 247 -5.73 17.87 39.36
CA SER A 247 -6.91 17.78 40.21
C SER A 247 -8.30 18.12 39.65
N SER A 248 -9.18 17.12 39.65
CA SER A 248 -10.52 17.25 40.24
C SER A 248 -10.98 15.86 40.70
N MET A 249 -10.83 15.61 41.99
CA MET A 249 -11.60 14.61 42.72
C MET A 249 -12.90 15.31 43.13
N ASP A 250 -14.05 14.75 42.76
CA ASP A 250 -15.25 14.72 43.59
C ASP A 250 -16.16 13.56 43.15
N GLN A 251 -16.91 13.09 44.13
CA GLN A 251 -17.49 11.78 44.42
C GLN A 251 -18.63 11.19 43.54
N ASP A 252 -18.69 9.85 43.63
CA ASP A 252 -19.84 8.92 43.76
C ASP A 252 -20.91 8.78 42.65
N GLY A 253 -21.22 7.50 42.37
CA GLY A 253 -22.39 7.05 41.61
C GLY A 253 -22.30 5.58 41.21
N GLU A 254 -22.82 4.69 42.07
CA GLU A 254 -23.18 3.30 41.77
C GLU A 254 -24.11 3.21 40.53
N ASP A 255 -23.94 2.20 39.66
CA ASP A 255 -24.91 1.11 39.42
C ASP A 255 -24.65 0.35 38.09
N LYS A 256 -24.72 -0.98 38.20
CA LYS A 256 -25.24 -1.98 37.24
C LYS A 256 -24.38 -2.38 36.03
N ASP A 257 -23.66 -3.47 36.21
CA ASP A 257 -23.36 -4.44 35.15
C ASP A 257 -24.63 -5.25 34.85
N GLU A 258 -25.17 -5.10 33.64
CA GLU A 258 -26.14 -6.02 33.04
C GLU A 258 -25.38 -7.02 32.15
N ASP A 259 -25.76 -8.28 32.31
CA ASP A 259 -25.32 -9.47 31.60
C ASP A 259 -25.46 -9.36 30.07
N ASP A 260 -24.54 -10.00 29.35
CA ASP A 260 -24.83 -10.58 28.04
C ASP A 260 -24.04 -11.89 27.93
N GLU A 261 -24.71 -12.98 28.32
CA GLU A 261 -24.38 -14.36 27.97
C GLU A 261 -24.67 -14.55 26.46
N GLU A 262 -23.68 -14.97 25.67
CA GLU A 262 -23.93 -15.65 24.41
C GLU A 262 -23.47 -17.10 24.54
N GLU A 263 -24.47 -17.99 24.61
CA GLU A 263 -24.36 -19.44 24.60
C GLU A 263 -23.71 -19.94 23.30
N GLU A 264 -22.73 -20.85 23.44
CA GLU A 264 -22.30 -21.74 22.37
C GLU A 264 -23.23 -22.96 22.36
N GLU A 265 -24.10 -23.06 21.36
CA GLU A 265 -24.72 -24.34 20.96
C GLU A 265 -23.87 -24.95 19.83
N ASP A 266 -23.05 -25.94 20.21
CA ASP A 266 -22.58 -27.01 19.33
C ASP A 266 -23.72 -28.05 19.24
N ASP A 267 -24.22 -28.31 18.03
CA ASP A 267 -25.06 -29.48 17.74
C ASP A 267 -24.41 -30.32 16.63
N GLU A 268 -24.34 -31.61 16.91
CA GLU A 268 -23.80 -32.72 16.09
C GLU A 268 -24.56 -32.98 14.78
#